data_AF-A0A358GD01-F1
#
_entry.id   AF-A0A358GD01-F1
#
_cell.length_a   1.000
_cell.length_b   1.000
_cell.length_c   1.000
_cell.angle_alpha   90.00
_cell.angle_beta   90.00
_cell.angle_gamma   90.00
#
_symmetry.space_group_name_H-M   'P 1'
#
loop_
_entity.id
_entity.type
_entity.pdbx_description
1 polymer ?
#
loop_
_entity_poly.entity_id
_entity_poly.type
_entity_poly.pdbx_seq_one_letter_code
_entity_poly.pdbx_strand_id
1 'polypeptide(L)'
;MTDINTHIQYATSMVHGDTTVNISKDIFDIVKSEVKEIQEDKTLSPMGKIQKEDEARKRGAYHLANMLNANQNMVKAELSAAETKANKILAQLPPTPPDTELRQFNEKYAELKANLQVNGNARAAGQLLEFMRGVSDPYLANLLTQDYAELGGALIKHLGNPIGVNTLYGTLRSARDTAEQAQARTALQEIAQLRQTRSYNSLLELGADKALGPIGRSAMNDPAGFIQTNEGSA
;
A
#
# COMPACT_ATOMS: atom_id res chain seq x y z
N MET A 1 6.68 12.12 -15.51
CA MET A 1 6.73 11.62 -14.12
C MET A 1 5.71 10.52 -14.00
N THR A 2 6.11 9.32 -13.61
CA THR A 2 5.21 8.17 -13.39
C THR A 2 4.26 8.46 -12.21
N ASP A 3 2.96 8.25 -12.35
CA ASP A 3 1.97 8.51 -11.28
C ASP A 3 1.97 7.37 -10.23
N ILE A 4 1.43 7.61 -9.02
CA ILE A 4 1.24 6.62 -7.94
C ILE A 4 0.60 5.35 -8.49
N ASN A 5 -0.46 5.51 -9.28
CA ASN A 5 -1.22 4.38 -9.84
C ASN A 5 -0.37 3.51 -10.76
N THR A 6 0.57 4.08 -11.50
CA THR A 6 1.43 3.30 -12.41
C THR A 6 2.39 2.40 -11.63
N HIS A 7 2.96 2.88 -10.53
CA HIS A 7 3.82 2.06 -9.66
C HIS A 7 3.04 0.90 -9.03
N ILE A 8 1.81 1.17 -8.57
CA ILE A 8 0.91 0.15 -8.01
C ILE A 8 0.52 -0.88 -9.08
N GLN A 9 0.20 -0.44 -10.30
CA GLN A 9 -0.10 -1.34 -11.41
C GLN A 9 1.09 -2.23 -11.77
N TYR A 10 2.30 -1.69 -11.80
CA TYR A 10 3.50 -2.50 -12.02
C TYR A 10 3.70 -3.53 -10.92
N ALA A 11 3.62 -3.14 -9.65
CA ALA A 11 3.69 -4.09 -8.53
C ALA A 11 2.60 -5.17 -8.64
N THR A 12 1.36 -4.79 -8.94
CA THR A 12 0.23 -5.72 -9.14
C THR A 12 0.51 -6.70 -10.27
N SER A 13 1.06 -6.23 -11.40
CA SER A 13 1.41 -7.08 -12.54
C SER A 13 2.53 -8.08 -12.22
N MET A 14 3.48 -7.71 -11.35
CA MET A 14 4.56 -8.61 -10.91
C MET A 14 4.10 -9.65 -9.89
N VAL A 15 3.10 -9.31 -9.07
CA VAL A 15 2.51 -10.20 -8.07
C VAL A 15 1.52 -11.18 -8.70
N HIS A 16 0.64 -10.70 -9.57
CA HIS A 16 -0.48 -11.46 -10.12
C HIS A 16 -0.32 -11.88 -11.57
N GLY A 17 0.61 -11.28 -12.32
CA GLY A 17 0.81 -11.59 -13.73
C GLY A 17 1.56 -12.91 -13.96
N ASP A 18 1.55 -13.34 -15.22
CA ASP A 18 2.12 -14.62 -15.64
C ASP A 18 3.64 -14.59 -15.81
N THR A 19 4.29 -13.44 -15.64
CA THR A 19 5.74 -13.28 -15.87
C THR A 19 6.56 -14.25 -15.02
N THR A 20 6.28 -14.34 -13.72
CA THR A 20 7.00 -15.27 -12.83
C THR A 20 6.68 -16.73 -13.15
N VAL A 21 5.45 -17.04 -13.56
CA VAL A 21 5.03 -18.39 -13.98
C VAL A 21 5.76 -18.81 -15.25
N ASN A 22 5.84 -17.93 -16.24
CA ASN A 22 6.50 -18.20 -17.52
C ASN A 22 8.00 -18.42 -17.36
N ILE A 23 8.69 -17.54 -16.61
CA ILE A 23 10.13 -17.70 -16.36
C ILE A 23 10.42 -18.97 -15.54
N SER A 24 9.56 -19.30 -14.56
CA SER A 24 9.73 -20.51 -13.75
C SER A 24 9.52 -21.79 -14.56
N LYS A 25 8.68 -21.74 -15.60
CA LYS A 25 8.44 -22.90 -16.47
C LYS A 25 9.74 -23.36 -17.14
N ASP A 26 10.56 -22.44 -17.62
CA ASP A 26 11.84 -22.78 -18.25
C ASP A 26 12.79 -23.48 -17.25
N ILE A 27 12.86 -22.97 -16.01
CA ILE A 27 13.62 -23.62 -14.92
C ILE A 27 13.11 -25.05 -14.69
N PHE A 28 11.78 -25.22 -14.62
CA PHE A 28 11.17 -26.52 -14.37
C PHE A 28 11.41 -27.51 -15.51
N ASP A 29 11.36 -27.05 -16.76
CA ASP A 29 11.55 -27.90 -17.92
C ASP A 29 13.02 -28.32 -18.08
N ILE A 30 13.97 -27.43 -17.77
CA ILE A 30 15.41 -27.76 -17.68
C ILE A 30 15.64 -28.85 -16.63
N VAL A 31 15.15 -28.68 -15.40
CA VAL A 31 15.36 -29.67 -14.33
C VAL A 31 14.73 -31.01 -14.67
N LYS A 32 13.52 -31.03 -15.27
CA LYS A 32 12.90 -32.28 -15.70
C LYS A 32 13.72 -32.99 -16.79
N SER A 33 14.29 -32.23 -17.73
CA SER A 33 15.17 -32.79 -18.76
C SER A 33 16.43 -33.40 -18.13
N GLU A 34 17.11 -32.66 -17.25
CA GLU A 34 18.31 -33.15 -16.56
C GLU A 34 18.02 -34.42 -15.74
N VAL A 35 16.93 -34.43 -14.97
CA VAL A 35 16.52 -35.62 -14.18
C VAL A 35 16.27 -36.82 -15.09
N LYS A 36 15.61 -36.62 -16.24
CA LYS A 36 15.35 -37.70 -17.20
C LYS A 36 16.67 -38.25 -17.77
N GLU A 37 17.60 -37.38 -18.15
CA GLU A 37 18.92 -37.79 -18.64
C GLU A 37 19.71 -38.58 -17.58
N ILE A 38 19.67 -38.15 -16.32
CA ILE A 38 20.29 -38.86 -15.19
C ILE A 38 19.67 -40.25 -14.99
N GLN A 39 18.35 -40.37 -15.16
CA GLN A 39 17.64 -41.65 -15.03
C GLN A 39 17.99 -42.63 -16.15
N GLU A 40 18.19 -42.14 -17.37
CA GLU A 40 18.55 -42.94 -18.54
C GLU A 40 20.05 -43.29 -18.59
N ASP A 41 20.91 -42.58 -17.84
CA ASP A 41 22.34 -42.83 -17.77
C ASP A 41 22.65 -44.22 -17.17
N LYS A 42 23.23 -45.10 -17.99
CA LYS A 42 23.59 -46.48 -17.60
C LYS A 42 24.91 -46.55 -16.83
N THR A 43 25.69 -45.48 -16.79
CA THR A 43 27.00 -45.42 -16.12
C THR A 43 26.88 -45.10 -14.63
N LEU A 44 25.74 -44.59 -14.19
CA LEU A 44 25.49 -44.23 -12.79
C LEU A 44 24.91 -45.40 -11.99
N SER A 45 25.44 -45.59 -10.79
CA SER A 45 24.82 -46.43 -9.78
C SER A 45 23.48 -45.83 -9.32
N PRO A 46 22.57 -46.62 -8.72
CA PRO A 46 21.33 -46.09 -8.16
C PRO A 46 21.55 -44.93 -7.17
N MET A 47 22.57 -45.03 -6.31
CA MET A 47 22.92 -43.96 -5.37
C MET A 47 23.47 -42.73 -6.08
N GLY A 48 24.29 -42.92 -7.13
CA GLY A 48 24.82 -41.82 -7.94
C GLY A 48 23.74 -41.07 -8.71
N LYS A 49 22.68 -41.77 -9.17
CA LYS A 49 21.51 -41.15 -9.78
C LYS A 49 20.78 -40.25 -8.79
N ILE A 50 20.51 -40.75 -7.58
CA ILE A 50 19.83 -39.98 -6.53
C ILE A 50 20.62 -38.69 -6.20
N GLN A 51 21.93 -38.80 -6.03
CA GLN A 51 22.78 -37.63 -5.74
C GLN A 51 22.74 -36.59 -6.86
N LYS A 52 22.89 -37.01 -8.12
CA LYS A 52 22.83 -36.09 -9.26
C LYS A 52 21.44 -35.48 -9.46
N GLU A 53 20.37 -36.24 -9.24
CA GLU A 53 19.00 -35.71 -9.28
C GLU A 53 18.80 -34.62 -8.21
N ASP A 54 19.28 -34.86 -7.00
CA ASP A 54 19.19 -33.88 -5.91
C ASP A 54 20.01 -32.62 -6.19
N GLU A 55 21.18 -32.75 -6.81
CA GLU A 55 21.98 -31.61 -7.28
C GLU A 55 21.26 -30.80 -8.37
N ALA A 56 20.65 -31.48 -9.36
CA ALA A 56 19.86 -30.83 -10.41
C ALA A 56 18.67 -30.06 -9.82
N ARG A 57 17.93 -30.67 -8.90
CA ARG A 57 16.82 -30.02 -8.18
C ARG A 57 17.30 -28.85 -7.32
N LYS A 58 18.46 -28.97 -6.64
CA LYS A 58 19.08 -27.89 -5.85
C LYS A 58 19.44 -26.69 -6.72
N ARG A 59 20.10 -26.90 -7.87
CA ARG A 59 20.41 -25.82 -8.83
C ARG A 59 19.14 -25.15 -9.32
N GLY A 60 18.14 -25.92 -9.72
CA GLY A 60 16.83 -25.40 -10.14
C GLY A 60 16.15 -24.56 -9.04
N ALA A 61 16.15 -25.04 -7.81
CA ALA A 61 15.62 -24.31 -6.66
C ALA A 61 16.40 -23.01 -6.37
N TYR A 62 17.72 -23.03 -6.53
CA TYR A 62 18.56 -21.83 -6.40
C TYR A 62 18.26 -20.78 -7.47
N HIS A 63 18.11 -21.19 -8.73
CA HIS A 63 17.68 -20.28 -9.80
C HIS A 63 16.28 -19.71 -9.54
N LEU A 64 15.35 -20.56 -9.09
CA LEU A 64 14.01 -20.12 -8.72
C LEU A 64 14.06 -19.08 -7.58
N ALA A 65 14.84 -19.34 -6.53
CA ALA A 65 15.01 -18.42 -5.41
C ALA A 65 15.57 -17.05 -5.87
N ASN A 66 16.60 -17.04 -6.72
CA ASN A 66 17.16 -15.80 -7.26
C ASN A 66 16.13 -14.99 -8.05
N MET A 67 15.37 -15.65 -8.92
CA MET A 67 14.31 -14.99 -9.69
C MET A 67 13.21 -14.42 -8.77
N LEU A 68 12.75 -15.19 -7.79
CA LEU A 68 11.73 -14.74 -6.84
C LEU A 68 12.24 -13.60 -5.94
N ASN A 69 13.49 -13.66 -5.50
CA ASN A 69 14.11 -12.58 -4.72
C ASN A 69 14.22 -11.29 -5.55
N ALA A 70 14.63 -11.39 -6.82
CA ALA A 70 14.66 -10.25 -7.73
C ALA A 70 13.27 -9.65 -7.91
N ASN A 71 12.24 -10.48 -8.16
CA ASN A 71 10.85 -10.03 -8.30
C ASN A 71 10.35 -9.33 -7.02
N GLN A 72 10.61 -9.91 -5.85
CA GLN A 72 10.27 -9.32 -4.56
C GLN A 72 10.92 -7.96 -4.35
N ASN A 73 12.20 -7.80 -4.74
CA ASN A 73 12.92 -6.54 -4.62
C ASN A 73 12.37 -5.48 -5.56
N MET A 74 12.02 -5.85 -6.80
CA MET A 74 11.36 -4.95 -7.74
C MET A 74 9.99 -4.49 -7.22
N VAL A 75 9.14 -5.42 -6.75
CA VAL A 75 7.85 -5.09 -6.14
C VAL A 75 8.03 -4.15 -4.95
N LYS A 76 8.97 -4.43 -4.04
CA LYS A 76 9.26 -3.56 -2.89
C LYS A 76 9.70 -2.16 -3.32
N ALA A 77 10.53 -2.05 -4.35
CA ALA A 77 10.99 -0.76 -4.88
C ALA A 77 9.83 0.06 -5.46
N GLU A 78 8.98 -0.57 -6.30
CA GLU A 78 7.80 0.08 -6.88
C GLU A 78 6.82 0.56 -5.80
N LEU A 79 6.51 -0.30 -4.81
CA LEU A 79 5.62 0.04 -3.71
C LEU A 79 6.20 1.16 -2.81
N SER A 80 7.52 1.18 -2.59
CA SER A 80 8.20 2.25 -1.85
C SER A 80 8.15 3.59 -2.60
N ALA A 81 8.33 3.57 -3.92
CA ALA A 81 8.20 4.75 -4.76
C ALA A 81 6.77 5.31 -4.75
N ALA A 82 5.76 4.44 -4.82
CA ALA A 82 4.35 4.81 -4.69
C ALA A 82 4.04 5.42 -3.31
N GLU A 83 4.49 4.77 -2.23
CA GLU A 83 4.30 5.24 -0.85
C GLU A 83 4.93 6.61 -0.62
N THR A 84 6.16 6.82 -1.10
CA THR A 84 6.86 8.11 -1.00
C THR A 84 6.06 9.23 -1.67
N LYS A 85 5.49 8.96 -2.86
CA LYS A 85 4.66 9.94 -3.57
C LYS A 85 3.33 10.20 -2.86
N ALA A 86 2.65 9.15 -2.40
CA ALA A 86 1.40 9.29 -1.64
C ALA A 86 1.61 10.13 -0.37
N ASN A 87 2.67 9.82 0.40
CA ASN A 87 3.02 10.59 1.59
C ASN A 87 3.37 12.05 1.26
N LYS A 88 4.01 12.32 0.12
CA LYS A 88 4.27 13.69 -0.33
C LYS A 88 2.98 14.47 -0.61
N ILE A 89 1.98 13.86 -1.25
CA ILE A 89 0.68 14.48 -1.50
C ILE A 89 -0.06 14.74 -0.18
N LEU A 90 -0.04 13.77 0.74
CA LEU A 90 -0.65 13.93 2.06
C LEU A 90 0.02 15.01 2.92
N ALA A 91 1.31 15.29 2.69
CA ALA A 91 2.04 16.35 3.38
C ALA A 91 1.81 17.75 2.76
N GLN A 92 1.20 17.84 1.57
CA GLN A 92 0.90 19.13 0.96
C GLN A 92 -0.26 19.81 1.69
N LEU A 93 -0.08 21.08 2.01
CA LEU A 93 -1.17 21.93 2.47
C LEU A 93 -2.16 22.15 1.32
N PRO A 94 -3.48 22.15 1.59
CA PRO A 94 -4.46 22.53 0.59
C PRO A 94 -4.17 23.94 0.04
N PRO A 95 -4.47 24.20 -1.24
CA PRO A 95 -4.26 25.51 -1.83
C PRO A 95 -5.08 26.57 -1.09
N THR A 96 -4.47 27.71 -0.80
CA THR A 96 -5.17 28.84 -0.19
C THR A 96 -6.22 29.38 -1.17
N PRO A 97 -7.47 29.63 -0.73
CA PRO A 97 -8.48 30.27 -1.55
C PRO A 97 -8.09 31.72 -1.90
N PRO A 98 -8.75 32.35 -2.89
CA PRO A 98 -8.51 33.75 -3.22
C PRO A 98 -8.58 34.67 -1.99
N ASP A 99 -7.69 35.67 -1.92
CA ASP A 99 -7.58 36.59 -0.77
C ASP A 99 -8.91 37.22 -0.35
N THR A 100 -9.78 37.52 -1.33
CA THR A 100 -11.12 38.08 -1.09
C THR A 100 -12.03 37.10 -0.37
N GLU A 101 -12.01 35.83 -0.76
CA GLU A 101 -12.82 34.77 -0.13
C GLU A 101 -12.28 34.45 1.26
N LEU A 102 -10.96 34.35 1.40
CA LEU A 102 -10.31 34.12 2.69
C LEU A 102 -10.62 35.25 3.68
N ARG A 103 -10.57 36.51 3.22
CA ARG A 103 -10.91 37.66 4.06
C ARG A 103 -12.37 37.64 4.51
N GLN A 104 -13.31 37.46 3.59
CA GLN A 104 -14.74 37.38 3.91
C GLN A 104 -15.04 36.24 4.88
N PHE A 105 -14.40 35.08 4.66
CA PHE A 105 -14.49 33.96 5.58
C PHE A 105 -13.99 34.33 6.97
N ASN A 106 -12.77 34.86 7.07
CA ASN A 106 -12.15 35.20 8.36
C ASN A 106 -12.91 36.27 9.12
N GLU A 107 -13.41 37.31 8.45
CA GLU A 107 -14.23 38.37 9.06
C GLU A 107 -15.51 37.78 9.65
N LYS A 108 -16.26 37.01 8.86
CA LYS A 108 -17.51 36.39 9.29
C LYS A 108 -17.30 35.34 10.38
N TYR A 109 -16.24 34.55 10.27
CA TYR A 109 -15.89 33.54 11.26
C TYR A 109 -15.48 34.19 12.59
N ALA A 110 -14.66 35.24 12.56
CA ALA A 110 -14.26 35.99 13.75
C ALA A 110 -15.46 36.66 14.43
N GLU A 111 -16.37 37.24 13.65
CA GLU A 111 -17.62 37.82 14.18
C GLU A 111 -18.47 36.77 14.90
N LEU A 112 -18.69 35.61 14.28
CA LEU A 112 -19.49 34.53 14.87
C LEU A 112 -18.81 33.92 16.10
N LYS A 113 -17.48 33.77 16.09
CA LYS A 113 -16.70 33.31 17.24
C LYS A 113 -16.80 34.29 18.40
N ALA A 114 -16.62 35.59 18.15
CA ALA A 114 -16.78 36.64 19.16
C ALA A 114 -18.20 36.69 19.72
N ASN A 115 -19.22 36.59 18.85
CA ASN A 115 -20.62 36.54 19.25
C ASN A 115 -20.91 35.34 20.17
N LEU A 116 -20.38 34.15 19.86
CA LEU A 116 -20.50 32.99 20.73
C LEU A 116 -19.80 33.21 22.09
N GLN A 117 -18.61 33.80 22.10
CA GLN A 117 -17.86 34.07 23.33
C GLN A 117 -18.54 35.11 24.24
N VAL A 118 -19.11 36.17 23.65
CA VAL A 118 -19.76 37.26 24.40
C VAL A 118 -21.16 36.85 24.86
N ASN A 119 -21.98 36.29 23.97
CA ASN A 119 -23.38 36.02 24.26
C ASN A 119 -23.65 34.61 24.80
N GLY A 120 -22.78 33.63 24.53
CA GLY A 120 -22.80 32.30 25.15
C GLY A 120 -24.16 31.59 25.14
N ASN A 121 -24.88 31.64 24.01
CA ASN A 121 -26.24 31.09 23.91
C ASN A 121 -26.44 30.17 22.69
N ALA A 122 -27.53 29.39 22.71
CA ALA A 122 -27.85 28.40 21.69
C ALA A 122 -27.97 29.02 20.28
N ARG A 123 -28.44 30.27 20.18
CA ARG A 123 -28.60 30.97 18.90
C ARG A 123 -27.24 31.29 18.27
N ALA A 124 -26.32 31.86 19.03
CA ALA A 124 -24.97 32.16 18.56
C ALA A 124 -24.21 30.87 18.20
N ALA A 125 -24.34 29.83 19.03
CA ALA A 125 -23.75 28.52 18.74
C ALA A 125 -24.33 27.89 17.46
N GLY A 126 -25.64 28.01 17.25
CA GLY A 126 -26.32 27.53 16.04
C GLY A 126 -25.88 28.26 14.78
N GLN A 127 -25.73 29.59 14.84
CA GLN A 127 -25.24 30.38 13.70
C GLN A 127 -23.80 30.01 13.30
N LEU A 128 -22.92 29.82 14.28
CA LEU A 128 -21.55 29.37 14.02
C LEU A 128 -21.55 27.95 13.42
N LEU A 129 -22.37 27.06 13.95
CA LEU A 129 -22.47 25.69 13.47
C LEU A 129 -23.01 25.60 12.03
N GLU A 130 -24.03 26.40 11.68
CA GLU A 130 -24.53 26.50 10.31
C GLU A 130 -23.50 27.10 9.35
N PHE A 131 -22.74 28.11 9.79
CA PHE A 131 -21.65 28.66 9.00
C PHE A 131 -20.58 27.61 8.68
N MET A 132 -20.16 26.84 9.69
CA MET A 132 -19.18 25.76 9.51
C MET A 132 -19.71 24.64 8.60
N ARG A 133 -21.01 24.33 8.61
CA ARG A 133 -21.63 23.35 7.69
C ARG A 133 -21.53 23.74 6.23
N GLY A 134 -21.53 25.04 5.93
CA GLY A 134 -21.46 25.55 4.55
C GLY A 134 -20.07 25.52 3.92
N VAL A 135 -19.04 25.08 4.65
CA VAL A 135 -17.65 25.10 4.16
C VAL A 135 -17.34 23.82 3.40
N SER A 136 -17.11 23.96 2.09
CA SER A 136 -16.66 22.89 1.19
C SER A 136 -15.20 23.02 0.75
N ASP A 137 -14.57 24.17 0.99
CA ASP A 137 -13.18 24.40 0.61
C ASP A 137 -12.21 23.65 1.56
N PRO A 138 -11.26 22.85 1.04
CA PRO A 138 -10.37 22.04 1.87
C PRO A 138 -9.46 22.85 2.81
N TYR A 139 -9.00 24.04 2.40
CA TYR A 139 -8.15 24.90 3.23
C TYR A 139 -8.96 25.45 4.41
N LEU A 140 -10.16 25.97 4.15
CA LEU A 140 -11.05 26.50 5.18
C LEU A 140 -11.54 25.40 6.12
N ALA A 141 -11.86 24.21 5.58
CA ALA A 141 -12.24 23.05 6.39
C ALA A 141 -11.10 22.60 7.31
N ASN A 142 -9.85 22.64 6.86
CA ASN A 142 -8.68 22.35 7.69
C ASN A 142 -8.54 23.36 8.84
N LEU A 143 -8.69 24.66 8.56
CA LEU A 143 -8.66 25.72 9.57
C LEU A 143 -9.74 25.50 10.64
N LEU A 144 -10.98 25.24 10.23
CA LEU A 144 -12.09 24.93 11.14
C LEU A 144 -11.86 23.65 11.95
N THR A 145 -11.22 22.64 11.37
CA THR A 145 -10.91 21.38 12.05
C THR A 145 -9.87 21.59 13.16
N GLN A 146 -8.90 22.49 12.97
CA GLN A 146 -7.90 22.84 13.98
C GLN A 146 -8.54 23.61 15.14
N ASP A 147 -9.43 24.55 14.84
CA ASP A 147 -10.16 25.35 15.83
C ASP A 147 -11.24 24.56 16.60
N TYR A 148 -11.61 23.36 16.13
CA TYR A 148 -12.62 22.54 16.79
C TYR A 148 -12.24 22.17 18.23
N ALA A 149 -10.95 22.03 18.55
CA ALA A 149 -10.51 21.76 19.93
C ALA A 149 -10.88 22.90 20.90
N GLU A 150 -10.90 24.14 20.41
CA GLU A 150 -11.27 25.33 21.18
C GLU A 150 -12.80 25.52 21.25
N LEU A 151 -13.50 25.26 20.14
CA LEU A 151 -14.92 25.61 20.00
C LEU A 151 -15.88 24.46 20.25
N GLY A 152 -15.45 23.21 20.06
CA GLY A 152 -16.31 22.03 20.13
C GLY A 152 -17.01 21.89 21.47
N GLY A 153 -16.30 22.11 22.58
CA GLY A 153 -16.88 22.07 23.92
C GLY A 153 -17.95 23.14 24.14
N ALA A 154 -17.73 24.37 23.66
CA ALA A 154 -18.70 25.45 23.75
C ALA A 154 -19.95 25.18 22.89
N LEU A 155 -19.76 24.71 21.66
CA LEU A 155 -20.86 24.33 20.76
C LEU A 155 -21.73 23.23 21.37
N ILE A 156 -21.12 22.17 21.92
CA ILE A 156 -21.84 21.08 22.58
C ILE A 156 -22.61 21.59 23.80
N LYS A 157 -21.96 22.41 24.64
CA LYS A 157 -22.55 22.97 25.86
C LYS A 157 -23.78 23.82 25.57
N HIS A 158 -23.72 24.68 24.56
CA HIS A 158 -24.80 25.64 24.27
C HIS A 158 -25.91 25.07 23.39
N LEU A 159 -25.64 24.04 22.59
CA LEU A 159 -26.65 23.39 21.73
C LEU A 159 -27.30 22.16 22.36
N GLY A 160 -26.66 21.54 23.36
CA GLY A 160 -27.13 20.28 23.95
C GLY A 160 -27.15 19.11 22.95
N ASN A 161 -26.49 19.24 21.79
CA ASN A 161 -26.49 18.26 20.71
C ASN A 161 -25.06 17.79 20.40
N PRO A 162 -24.48 16.91 21.23
CA PRO A 162 -23.13 16.39 21.02
C PRO A 162 -22.99 15.61 19.71
N ILE A 163 -24.05 14.89 19.30
CA ILE A 163 -24.04 14.09 18.08
C ILE A 163 -23.89 14.99 16.86
N GLY A 164 -24.73 16.03 16.72
CA GLY A 164 -24.69 16.93 15.57
C GLY A 164 -23.38 17.70 15.43
N VAL A 165 -22.76 18.09 16.56
CA VAL A 165 -21.46 18.79 16.56
C VAL A 165 -20.33 17.83 16.16
N ASN A 166 -20.35 16.59 16.66
CA ASN A 166 -19.38 15.56 16.26
C ASN A 166 -19.54 15.13 14.79
N THR A 167 -20.77 15.04 14.28
CA THR A 167 -21.04 14.78 12.85
C THR A 167 -20.46 15.87 11.97
N LEU A 168 -20.60 17.15 12.35
CA LEU A 168 -19.98 18.26 11.63
C LEU A 168 -18.45 18.15 11.64
N TYR A 169 -17.84 17.85 12.80
CA TYR A 169 -16.40 17.62 12.88
C TYR A 169 -15.95 16.51 11.93
N GLY A 170 -16.68 15.39 11.88
CA GLY A 170 -16.43 14.32 10.92
C GLY A 170 -16.51 14.81 9.47
N THR A 171 -17.52 15.63 9.15
CA THR A 171 -17.72 16.20 7.81
C THR A 171 -16.57 17.13 7.42
N LEU A 172 -16.17 18.06 8.29
CA LEU A 172 -15.03 18.97 8.06
C LEU A 172 -13.72 18.20 7.92
N ARG A 173 -13.53 17.16 8.75
CA ARG A 173 -12.37 16.27 8.67
C ARG A 173 -12.32 15.49 7.37
N SER A 174 -13.46 15.16 6.76
CA SER A 174 -13.52 14.56 5.42
C SER A 174 -13.34 15.60 4.30
N ALA A 175 -13.88 16.81 4.47
CA ALA A 175 -13.79 17.88 3.49
C ALA A 175 -12.41 18.55 3.40
N ARG A 176 -11.58 18.42 4.46
CA ARG A 176 -10.21 18.96 4.46
C ARG A 176 -9.26 18.27 3.49
N ASP A 177 -9.57 17.02 3.10
CA ASP A 177 -8.72 16.27 2.19
C ASP A 177 -9.06 16.68 0.75
N THR A 178 -8.06 17.06 -0.04
CA THR A 178 -8.26 17.25 -1.48
C THR A 178 -8.58 15.91 -2.17
N ALA A 179 -9.14 15.93 -3.38
CA ALA A 179 -9.37 14.71 -4.16
C ALA A 179 -8.07 13.89 -4.34
N GLU A 180 -6.94 14.58 -4.53
CA GLU A 180 -5.61 13.98 -4.64
C GLU A 180 -5.15 13.34 -3.32
N GLN A 181 -5.43 13.97 -2.18
CA GLN A 181 -5.14 13.41 -0.86
C GLN A 181 -6.00 12.18 -0.56
N ALA A 182 -7.28 12.20 -0.94
CA ALA A 182 -8.16 11.03 -0.83
C ALA A 182 -7.61 9.85 -1.66
N GLN A 183 -7.22 10.11 -2.93
CA GLN A 183 -6.58 9.10 -3.78
C GLN A 183 -5.27 8.58 -3.17
N ALA A 184 -4.44 9.45 -2.58
CA ALA A 184 -3.21 9.05 -1.91
C ALA A 184 -3.47 8.13 -0.70
N ARG A 185 -4.54 8.35 0.08
CA ARG A 185 -4.93 7.42 1.16
C ARG A 185 -5.36 6.07 0.63
N THR A 186 -6.18 6.03 -0.43
CA THR A 186 -6.59 4.78 -1.08
C THR A 186 -5.37 4.02 -1.61
N ALA A 187 -4.43 4.72 -2.24
CA ALA A 187 -3.18 4.14 -2.70
C ALA A 187 -2.35 3.52 -1.56
N LEU A 188 -2.24 4.18 -0.40
CA LEU A 188 -1.56 3.61 0.77
C LEU A 188 -2.23 2.34 1.30
N GLN A 189 -3.56 2.24 1.23
CA GLN A 189 -4.28 1.02 1.60
C GLN A 189 -3.96 -0.12 0.64
N GLU A 190 -3.96 0.15 -0.66
CA GLU A 190 -3.62 -0.84 -1.70
C GLU A 190 -2.16 -1.29 -1.58
N ILE A 191 -1.23 -0.37 -1.35
CA ILE A 191 0.18 -0.69 -1.07
C ILE A 191 0.30 -1.62 0.14
N ALA A 192 -0.46 -1.37 1.22
CA ALA A 192 -0.43 -2.21 2.41
C ALA A 192 -0.95 -3.63 2.13
N GLN A 193 -1.98 -3.78 1.29
CA GLN A 193 -2.49 -5.08 0.87
C GLN A 193 -1.48 -5.84 -0.01
N LEU A 194 -0.87 -5.15 -0.98
CA LEU A 194 0.13 -5.75 -1.88
C LEU A 194 1.37 -6.22 -1.10
N ARG A 195 1.78 -5.51 -0.04
CA ARG A 195 2.88 -5.93 0.84
C ARG A 195 2.60 -7.22 1.61
N GLN A 196 1.34 -7.52 1.88
CA GLN A 196 0.92 -8.76 2.56
C GLN A 196 0.76 -9.93 1.59
N THR A 197 0.68 -9.65 0.29
CA THR A 197 0.48 -10.68 -0.73
C THR A 197 1.81 -11.31 -1.10
N ARG A 198 1.83 -12.64 -1.29
CA ARG A 198 3.01 -13.34 -1.81
C ARG A 198 3.33 -12.80 -3.21
N SER A 199 4.59 -12.51 -3.49
CA SER A 199 5.01 -11.93 -4.78
C SER A 199 5.10 -12.96 -5.92
N TYR A 200 4.27 -13.99 -5.89
CA TYR A 200 4.20 -15.01 -6.93
C TYR A 200 2.80 -15.67 -6.96
N ASN A 201 2.42 -16.16 -8.14
CA ASN A 201 1.17 -16.84 -8.40
C ASN A 201 1.16 -18.27 -7.79
N SER A 202 0.03 -18.73 -7.26
CA SER A 202 -0.12 -20.09 -6.70
C SER A 202 0.13 -21.21 -7.71
N LEU A 203 -0.04 -20.96 -9.01
CA LEU A 203 0.32 -21.94 -10.06
C LEU A 203 1.82 -22.29 -10.05
N LEU A 204 2.66 -21.37 -9.59
CA LEU A 204 4.09 -21.57 -9.47
C LEU A 204 4.41 -22.61 -8.37
N GLU A 205 3.61 -22.68 -7.30
CA GLU A 205 3.75 -23.70 -6.24
C GLU A 205 3.56 -25.10 -6.82
N LEU A 206 2.53 -25.29 -7.66
CA LEU A 206 2.23 -26.58 -8.27
C LEU A 206 3.32 -27.01 -9.28
N GLY A 207 3.93 -26.05 -9.98
CA GLY A 207 5.07 -26.31 -10.85
C GLY A 207 6.33 -26.68 -10.08
N ALA A 208 6.64 -25.94 -9.01
CA ALA A 208 7.79 -26.18 -8.15
C ALA A 208 7.70 -27.54 -7.45
N ASP A 209 6.53 -27.93 -6.97
CA ASP A 209 6.31 -29.23 -6.34
C ASP A 209 6.60 -30.40 -7.28
N LYS A 210 6.18 -30.28 -8.55
CA LYS A 210 6.39 -31.32 -9.56
C LYS A 210 7.83 -31.42 -10.04
N ALA A 211 8.51 -30.28 -10.22
CA ALA A 211 9.84 -30.24 -10.82
C ALA A 211 10.97 -30.32 -9.79
N LEU A 212 10.81 -29.64 -8.66
CA LEU A 212 11.84 -29.46 -7.64
C LEU A 212 11.52 -30.24 -6.35
N GLY A 213 10.25 -30.55 -6.09
CA GLY A 213 9.84 -31.21 -4.85
C GLY A 213 9.97 -30.29 -3.63
N PRO A 214 10.20 -30.85 -2.42
CA PRO A 214 10.18 -30.08 -1.17
C PRO A 214 11.17 -28.89 -1.13
N ILE A 215 12.32 -29.02 -1.79
CA ILE A 215 13.33 -27.96 -1.83
C ILE A 215 12.85 -26.73 -2.63
N GLY A 216 11.99 -26.94 -3.63
CA GLY A 216 11.33 -25.85 -4.37
C GLY A 216 10.46 -25.00 -3.45
N ARG A 217 9.69 -25.62 -2.55
CA ARG A 217 8.88 -24.87 -1.56
C ARG A 217 9.73 -24.04 -0.61
N SER A 218 10.87 -24.58 -0.15
CA SER A 218 11.79 -23.82 0.70
C SER A 218 12.34 -22.59 -0.03
N ALA A 219 12.76 -22.75 -1.29
CA ALA A 219 13.20 -21.65 -2.14
C ALA A 219 12.12 -20.59 -2.41
N MET A 220 10.84 -20.99 -2.42
CA MET A 220 9.72 -20.07 -2.62
C MET A 220 9.29 -19.32 -1.36
N ASN A 221 9.36 -19.97 -0.19
CA ASN A 221 8.90 -19.38 1.07
C ASN A 221 9.88 -18.34 1.61
N ASP A 222 11.18 -18.58 1.46
CA ASP A 222 12.23 -17.64 1.85
C ASP A 222 13.33 -17.62 0.77
N PRO A 223 13.11 -16.92 -0.36
CA PRO A 223 14.08 -16.89 -1.45
C PRO A 223 15.44 -16.33 -1.02
N ALA A 224 15.44 -15.27 -0.20
CA ALA A 224 16.67 -14.62 0.25
C ALA A 224 17.48 -15.52 1.20
N GLY A 225 16.84 -16.11 2.23
CA GLY A 225 17.50 -17.04 3.13
C GLY A 225 17.95 -18.32 2.44
N PHE A 226 17.19 -18.80 1.45
CA PHE A 226 17.58 -19.94 0.62
C PHE A 226 18.86 -19.64 -0.17
N ILE A 227 18.95 -18.47 -0.81
CA ILE A 227 20.15 -18.06 -1.54
C ILE A 227 21.36 -18.02 -0.59
N GLN A 228 21.25 -17.35 0.56
CA GLN A 228 22.34 -17.24 1.53
C GLN A 228 22.84 -18.60 2.04
N THR A 229 21.92 -19.54 2.27
CA THR A 229 22.26 -20.88 2.77
C THR A 229 22.92 -21.76 1.70
N ASN A 230 22.70 -21.46 0.42
CA ASN A 230 23.18 -22.28 -0.71
C ASN A 230 24.20 -21.56 -1.60
N GLU A 231 24.66 -20.36 -1.21
CA GLU A 231 25.79 -19.67 -1.83
C GLU A 231 27.05 -20.55 -1.72
N GLY A 232 27.57 -21.02 -2.87
CA GLY A 232 28.72 -21.91 -2.96
C GLY A 232 28.41 -23.40 -3.17
N SER A 233 27.13 -23.79 -3.27
CA SER A 233 26.70 -25.16 -3.62
C SER A 233 26.17 -25.28 -5.06
N ALA A 234 26.22 -24.20 -5.85
CA ALA A 234 25.75 -24.12 -7.24
C ALA A 234 26.91 -24.25 -8.23
#